data_AF-A0AAP8N7H7-F1
#
_entry.id   AF-A0AAP8N7H7-F1
#
_cell.length_a   1.000
_cell.length_b   1.000
_cell.length_c   1.000
_cell.angle_alpha   90.00
_cell.angle_beta   90.00
_cell.angle_gamma   90.00
#
_symmetry.space_group_name_H-M   'P 1'
#
loop_
_entity.id
_entity.type
_entity.pdbx_description
1 polymer ?
#
loop_
_entity_poly.entity_id
_entity_poly.type
_entity_poly.pdbx_seq_one_letter_code
_entity_poly.pdbx_strand_id
1 'polypeptide(L)'
;IHCGDSELEIDAKELQGFHVVRGNCDFRGEFPEEFIHQGNDVKIYATHGHLYGIKQTLQKLHYRCRELGATIACFGHSHMLGAE
;
A
#
# COMPACT_ATOMS: atom_id res chain seq x y z
N ILE A 1 6.69 -5.76 2.44
CA ILE A 1 5.81 -4.61 2.11
C ILE A 1 5.01 -4.29 3.35
N HIS A 2 4.91 -3.01 3.74
CA HIS A 2 4.10 -2.52 4.85
C HIS A 2 3.10 -1.51 4.30
N CYS A 3 1.80 -1.73 4.52
CA CYS A 3 0.73 -0.93 3.92
C CYS A 3 0.42 0.36 4.69
N GLY A 4 1.39 0.98 5.38
CA GLY A 4 1.19 2.21 6.19
C GLY A 4 0.45 2.02 7.52
N ASP A 5 0.16 3.15 8.17
CA ASP A 5 -0.33 3.29 9.56
C ASP A 5 0.60 2.58 10.56
N SER A 6 1.91 2.78 10.37
CA SER A 6 2.91 2.33 11.35
C SER A 6 3.03 3.31 12.51
N GLU A 7 2.76 4.60 12.26
CA GLU A 7 2.99 5.72 13.19
C GLU A 7 4.47 5.86 13.62
N LEU A 8 5.38 5.22 12.89
CA LEU A 8 6.82 5.26 13.10
C LEU A 8 7.49 6.29 12.19
N GLU A 9 8.70 6.71 12.57
CA GLU A 9 9.57 7.52 11.73
C GLU A 9 10.17 6.68 10.59
N ILE A 10 10.57 7.34 9.49
CA ILE A 10 11.05 6.66 8.27
C ILE A 10 12.34 5.83 8.49
N ASP A 11 13.15 6.19 9.48
CA ASP A 11 14.40 5.53 9.85
C ASP A 11 14.27 4.54 11.02
N ALA A 12 13.03 4.28 11.48
CA ALA A 12 12.77 3.32 12.53
C ALA A 12 13.34 1.94 12.16
N LYS A 13 14.11 1.34 13.10
CA LYS A 13 14.76 0.04 12.90
C LYS A 13 13.76 -1.08 12.60
N GLU A 14 12.53 -0.96 13.09
CA GLU A 14 11.42 -1.89 12.89
C GLU A 14 10.95 -1.94 11.42
N LEU A 15 11.18 -0.86 10.66
CA LEU A 15 10.83 -0.76 9.25
C LEU A 15 11.98 -1.17 8.30
N GLN A 16 13.15 -1.53 8.84
CA GLN A 16 14.28 -1.95 8.02
C GLN A 16 13.94 -3.19 7.18
N GLY A 17 14.22 -3.12 5.88
CA GLY A 17 13.92 -4.19 4.92
C GLY A 17 12.48 -4.18 4.39
N PHE A 18 11.63 -3.26 4.82
CA PHE A 18 10.29 -3.10 4.28
C PHE A 18 10.21 -1.95 3.26
N HIS A 19 9.43 -2.16 2.20
CA HIS A 19 8.87 -1.07 1.43
C HIS A 19 7.58 -0.62 2.11
N VAL A 20 7.56 0.61 2.60
CA VAL A 20 6.46 1.19 3.37
C VAL A 20 5.76 2.25 2.52
N VAL A 21 4.43 2.21 2.50
CA VAL A 21 3.58 3.27 1.92
C VAL A 21 2.89 4.04 3.04
N ARG A 22 2.49 5.28 2.77
CA ARG A 22 1.87 6.19 3.74
C ARG A 22 0.43 5.80 4.04
N GLY A 23 0.12 5.58 5.31
CA GLY A 23 -1.22 5.50 5.83
C GLY A 23 -1.78 6.84 6.29
N ASN A 24 -3.08 6.87 6.61
CA ASN A 24 -3.75 8.10 7.05
C ASN A 24 -3.31 8.58 8.45
N CYS A 25 -2.68 7.71 9.25
CA CYS A 25 -2.15 8.02 10.57
C CYS A 25 -0.63 8.28 10.57
N ASP A 26 0.06 8.10 9.44
CA ASP A 26 1.50 8.38 9.31
C ASP A 26 1.75 9.88 9.09
N PHE A 27 1.52 10.70 10.13
CA PHE A 27 1.64 12.16 10.04
C PHE A 27 3.07 12.69 10.04
N ARG A 28 4.03 11.89 10.51
CA ARG A 28 5.42 12.30 10.74
C ARG A 28 6.40 11.72 9.72
N GLY A 29 6.09 10.56 9.16
CA GLY A 29 6.93 9.91 8.15
C GLY A 29 6.66 10.43 6.75
N GLU A 30 7.71 10.81 6.01
CA GLU A 30 7.66 11.09 4.58
C GLU A 30 7.61 9.78 3.75
N PHE A 31 6.60 8.95 4.01
CA PHE A 31 6.37 7.74 3.22
C PHE A 31 5.68 8.07 1.89
N PRO A 32 5.97 7.33 0.80
CA PRO A 32 5.27 7.50 -0.46
C PRO A 32 3.82 6.98 -0.36
N GLU A 33 2.88 7.58 -1.09
CA GLU A 33 1.47 7.12 -1.10
C GLU A 33 1.27 5.78 -1.82
N GLU A 34 2.14 5.53 -2.81
CA GLU A 34 2.11 4.35 -3.67
C GLU A 34 3.51 3.76 -3.79
N PHE A 35 3.57 2.45 -3.91
CA PHE A 35 4.80 1.71 -4.21
C PHE A 35 4.53 0.74 -5.35
N ILE A 36 5.42 0.72 -6.33
CA ILE A 36 5.34 -0.18 -7.49
C ILE A 36 6.65 -0.94 -7.59
N HIS A 37 6.56 -2.26 -7.65
CA HIS A 37 7.70 -3.13 -7.85
C HIS A 37 7.45 -4.05 -9.04
N GLN A 38 8.41 -4.08 -9.97
CA GLN A 38 8.43 -5.02 -11.08
C GLN A 38 9.49 -6.09 -10.82
N GLY A 39 9.10 -7.35 -10.80
CA GLY A 39 10.01 -8.50 -10.73
C GLY A 39 9.52 -9.61 -11.65
N ASN A 40 10.36 -10.03 -12.60
CA ASN A 40 10.00 -11.02 -13.65
C ASN A 40 8.61 -10.70 -14.25
N ASP A 41 7.70 -11.68 -14.24
CA ASP A 41 6.32 -11.58 -14.74
C ASP A 41 5.32 -11.05 -13.70
N VAL A 42 5.79 -10.63 -12.53
CA VAL A 42 4.96 -10.13 -11.44
C VAL A 42 5.18 -8.63 -11.27
N LYS A 43 4.07 -7.88 -11.29
CA LYS A 43 4.06 -6.46 -10.93
C LYS A 43 3.22 -6.26 -9.68
N ILE A 44 3.87 -5.80 -8.62
CA ILE A 44 3.24 -5.53 -7.33
C ILE A 44 2.96 -4.04 -7.23
N TYR A 45 1.72 -3.70 -6.88
CA TYR A 45 1.30 -2.37 -6.48
C TYR A 45 0.97 -2.39 -4.98
N ALA A 46 1.37 -1.36 -4.25
CA ALA A 46 1.01 -1.19 -2.85
C ALA A 46 0.56 0.23 -2.55
N THR A 47 -0.45 0.37 -1.69
CA THR A 47 -0.98 1.63 -1.17
C THR A 47 -1.68 1.35 0.16
N HIS A 48 -1.87 2.34 1.04
CA HIS A 48 -2.64 2.10 2.27
C HIS A 48 -4.13 1.83 1.99
N GLY A 49 -4.72 2.52 1.00
CA GLY A 49 -6.11 2.30 0.57
C GLY A 49 -7.13 3.35 1.05
N HIS A 50 -6.76 4.26 1.96
CA HIS A 50 -7.64 5.36 2.41
C HIS A 50 -7.99 6.33 1.27
N LEU A 51 -7.05 6.59 0.35
CA LEU A 51 -7.26 7.41 -0.85
C LEU A 51 -8.16 6.72 -1.90
N TYR A 52 -8.34 5.41 -1.77
CA TYR A 52 -9.05 4.57 -2.73
C TYR A 52 -10.47 4.20 -2.30
N GLY A 53 -10.89 4.56 -1.09
CA GLY A 53 -12.25 4.27 -0.60
C GLY A 53 -12.53 2.77 -0.42
N ILE A 54 -11.50 1.99 -0.08
CA ILE A 54 -11.56 0.51 -0.03
C ILE A 54 -12.61 -0.02 0.96
N LYS A 55 -12.99 0.78 1.98
CA LYS A 55 -14.06 0.41 2.93
C LYS A 55 -15.45 0.39 2.29
N GLN A 56 -15.64 1.05 1.15
CA GLN A 56 -16.89 1.06 0.41
C GLN A 56 -16.83 0.13 -0.80
N THR A 57 -15.71 0.14 -1.53
CA THR A 57 -15.55 -0.64 -2.76
C THR A 57 -14.08 -0.71 -3.19
N LEU A 58 -13.67 -1.82 -3.83
CA LEU A 58 -12.34 -1.95 -4.42
C LEU A 58 -12.23 -1.40 -5.85
N GLN A 59 -13.30 -0.84 -6.42
CA GLN A 59 -13.32 -0.44 -7.84
C GLN A 59 -12.18 0.52 -8.22
N LYS A 60 -11.93 1.57 -7.43
CA LYS A 60 -10.85 2.53 -7.72
C LYS A 60 -9.47 1.87 -7.66
N LEU A 61 -9.24 1.01 -6.67
CA LEU A 61 -8.02 0.25 -6.52
C LEU A 61 -7.82 -0.71 -7.70
N HIS A 62 -8.88 -1.42 -8.10
CA HIS A 62 -8.87 -2.32 -9.24
C HIS A 62 -8.51 -1.59 -10.54
N TYR A 63 -9.13 -0.44 -10.84
CA TYR A 63 -8.77 0.35 -12.02
C TYR A 63 -7.32 0.81 -11.98
N ARG A 64 -6.83 1.27 -10.82
CA ARG A 64 -5.41 1.64 -10.67
C ARG A 64 -4.47 0.49 -10.97
N CYS A 65 -4.76 -0.71 -10.45
CA CYS A 65 -3.98 -1.91 -10.74
C CYS A 65 -3.98 -2.23 -12.24
N ARG A 66 -5.13 -2.09 -12.91
CA ARG A 66 -5.23 -2.31 -14.36
C ARG A 66 -4.44 -1.28 -15.18
N GLU A 67 -4.49 -0.01 -14.81
CA GLU A 67 -3.68 1.05 -15.45
C GLU A 67 -2.19 0.76 -15.37
N LEU A 68 -1.75 0.30 -14.19
CA LEU A 68 -0.35 -0.04 -13.94
C LEU A 68 0.03 -1.40 -14.53
N GLY A 69 -0.93 -2.25 -14.89
CA GLY A 69 -0.69 -3.65 -15.23
C GLY A 69 -0.15 -4.46 -14.05
N ALA A 70 -0.56 -4.11 -12.83
CA ALA A 70 -0.19 -4.82 -11.61
C ALA A 70 -0.95 -6.15 -11.52
N THR A 71 -0.23 -7.22 -11.21
CA THR A 71 -0.79 -8.57 -11.02
C THR A 71 -1.09 -8.85 -9.55
N ILE A 72 -0.48 -8.10 -8.63
CA ILE A 72 -0.71 -8.18 -7.18
C ILE A 72 -0.90 -6.77 -6.63
N ALA A 73 -1.91 -6.60 -5.77
CA ALA A 73 -2.15 -5.37 -5.03
C ALA A 73 -2.07 -5.65 -3.52
N CYS A 74 -1.23 -4.90 -2.79
CA CYS A 74 -1.15 -4.96 -1.33
C CYS A 74 -1.76 -3.67 -0.75
N PHE A 75 -2.77 -3.80 0.10
CA PHE A 75 -3.39 -2.64 0.75
C PHE A 75 -3.84 -2.92 2.17
N GLY A 76 -4.04 -1.84 2.94
CA GLY A 76 -4.45 -1.86 4.34
C GLY A 76 -5.80 -1.15 4.53
N HIS A 77 -5.89 -0.32 5.57
CA HIS A 77 -7.03 0.52 5.93
C HIS A 77 -8.32 -0.22 6.38
N SER A 78 -8.63 -1.39 5.83
CA SER A 78 -9.84 -2.16 6.17
C SER A 78 -9.78 -2.76 7.58
N HIS A 79 -8.57 -3.02 8.09
CA HIS A 79 -8.30 -3.82 9.29
C HIS A 79 -8.90 -5.24 9.19
N MET A 80 -9.14 -5.72 7.97
CA MET A 80 -9.63 -7.06 7.68
C MET A 80 -8.60 -7.78 6.82
N LEU A 81 -8.22 -8.99 7.24
CA LEU A 81 -7.41 -9.89 6.43
C LEU A 81 -8.29 -10.49 5.33
N GLY A 82 -7.85 -10.40 4.07
CA GLY A 82 -8.56 -10.97 2.93
C GLY A 82 -7.71 -10.98 1.67
N ALA A 83 -8.22 -11.68 0.66
CA ALA A 83 -7.72 -11.69 -0.71
C ALA A 83 -8.92 -11.80 -1.65
N GLU A 84 -8.87 -11.08 -2.78
CA GLU A 84 -9.92 -11.02 -3.80
C GLU A 84 -9.36 -11.39 -5.17
#